data_AF-A0A7Z0NNM6-F1
#
_entry.id   AF-A0A7Z0NNM6-F1
#
_cell.length_a   1.000
_cell.length_b   1.000
_cell.length_c   1.000
_cell.angle_alpha   90.00
_cell.angle_beta   90.00
_cell.angle_gamma   90.00
#
_symmetry.space_group_name_H-M   'P 1'
#
loop_
_entity.id
_entity.type
_entity.pdbx_description
1 polymer ?
#
loop_
_entity_poly.entity_id
_entity_poly.type
_entity_poly.pdbx_seq_one_letter_code
_entity_poly.pdbx_strand_id
1 'polypeptide(L)'
;MSSYPGPFAAGGSRRRLIAAVVAAGMIAASAAAIHPTAATAGPPPSASIATPAGTVTGTHTVTLLTGDVVTVRTLTGGKTIAEVDQPDDATGGFSVQQHGDDLYVLPDEAMPLLTDDRLDQRLFNVTDLIDMGYDDAHTTQIPLIATYPDTTTRTTTAPAGTTLVHDLPAINGHALTADKKDTRTLWTTLTAGSSQTRASGVTKLWLDGQVAGTLADSVPQVGAPEAWEAGYDGDG
;
A
#
# COMPACT_ATOMS: atom_id res chain seq x y z
N MET A 1 14.28 -6.81 54.41
CA MET A 1 13.58 -5.68 53.76
C MET A 1 14.23 -5.47 52.40
N SER A 2 13.56 -5.58 51.25
CA SER A 2 12.21 -6.10 50.97
C SER A 2 12.18 -6.61 49.52
N SER A 3 11.33 -7.58 49.22
CA SER A 3 11.04 -8.03 47.85
C SER A 3 10.25 -6.97 47.07
N TYR A 4 10.47 -6.85 45.76
CA TYR A 4 9.46 -7.02 44.69
C TYR A 4 10.00 -6.59 43.30
N PRO A 5 9.80 -7.38 42.22
CA PRO A 5 9.98 -6.96 40.83
C PRO A 5 8.63 -6.72 40.10
N GLY A 6 8.68 -5.97 38.99
CA GLY A 6 7.51 -5.64 38.15
C GLY A 6 6.62 -4.53 38.72
N PRO A 7 5.56 -4.08 38.03
CA PRO A 7 5.05 -4.49 36.71
C PRO A 7 5.65 -3.60 35.58
N PHE A 8 5.21 -3.57 34.30
CA PHE A 8 4.12 -4.23 33.55
C PHE A 8 4.65 -4.79 32.21
N ALA A 9 3.88 -5.66 31.57
CA ALA A 9 3.86 -5.83 30.11
C ALA A 9 2.51 -5.33 29.60
N ALA A 10 2.49 -4.26 28.81
CA ALA A 10 1.28 -3.75 28.17
C ALA A 10 1.11 -4.43 26.80
N GLY A 11 0.29 -5.49 26.76
CA GLY A 11 -0.15 -6.07 25.49
C GLY A 11 -1.15 -5.14 24.81
N GLY A 12 -0.69 -4.35 23.84
CA GLY A 12 -1.55 -3.55 22.99
C GLY A 12 -2.34 -4.43 22.02
N SER A 13 -3.67 -4.39 22.10
CA SER A 13 -4.54 -5.05 21.12
C SER A 13 -4.60 -4.22 19.84
N ARG A 14 -3.91 -4.69 18.79
CA ARG A 14 -4.03 -4.13 17.43
C ARG A 14 -5.48 -4.14 16.95
N ARG A 15 -5.89 -3.07 16.26
CA ARG A 15 -7.26 -2.87 15.77
C ARG A 15 -7.41 -3.39 14.34
N ARG A 16 -7.76 -4.66 14.19
CA ARG A 16 -8.18 -5.21 12.89
C ARG A 16 -9.59 -4.76 12.56
N LEU A 17 -9.74 -4.07 11.42
CA LEU A 17 -11.03 -3.67 10.87
C LEU A 17 -11.21 -4.26 9.48
N ILE A 18 -12.23 -5.10 9.32
CA ILE A 18 -12.57 -5.77 8.05
C ILE A 18 -13.62 -4.93 7.32
N ALA A 19 -13.27 -4.38 6.18
CA ALA A 19 -14.22 -3.74 5.27
C ALA A 19 -14.67 -4.75 4.19
N ALA A 20 -15.93 -5.18 4.24
CA ALA A 20 -16.52 -6.09 3.26
C ALA A 20 -17.63 -5.39 2.46
N VAL A 21 -17.42 -5.20 1.16
CA VAL A 21 -18.45 -4.65 0.25
C VAL A 21 -19.23 -5.81 -0.39
N VAL A 22 -20.50 -5.93 -0.05
CA VAL A 22 -21.43 -6.93 -0.62
C VAL A 22 -22.51 -6.22 -1.41
N ALA A 23 -22.61 -6.50 -2.71
CA ALA A 23 -23.66 -5.98 -3.57
C ALA A 23 -24.99 -6.71 -3.31
N ALA A 24 -26.03 -5.97 -2.92
CA ALA A 24 -27.35 -6.53 -2.63
C ALA A 24 -28.32 -6.36 -3.81
N GLY A 25 -28.76 -7.48 -4.40
CA GLY A 25 -29.88 -7.50 -5.37
C GLY A 25 -31.22 -7.70 -4.66
N MET A 26 -32.20 -6.83 -4.94
CA MET A 26 -33.56 -6.98 -4.40
C MET A 26 -34.39 -7.99 -5.21
N ILE A 27 -35.11 -8.89 -4.55
CA ILE A 27 -36.36 -9.50 -5.03
C ILE A 27 -37.34 -9.59 -3.85
N ALA A 28 -38.61 -9.26 -4.08
CA ALA A 28 -39.69 -9.29 -3.09
C ALA A 28 -40.79 -10.30 -3.47
N ALA A 29 -41.46 -10.92 -2.48
CA ALA A 29 -42.78 -11.56 -2.66
C ALA A 29 -43.48 -12.01 -1.35
N SER A 30 -44.58 -11.32 -1.00
CA SER A 30 -45.89 -11.83 -0.48
C SER A 30 -46.03 -12.83 0.71
N ALA A 31 -47.19 -12.75 1.39
CA ALA A 31 -47.51 -13.40 2.66
C ALA A 31 -48.62 -14.48 2.60
N ALA A 32 -48.71 -15.33 3.63
CA ALA A 32 -49.93 -16.02 4.11
C ALA A 32 -49.72 -16.57 5.55
N ALA A 33 -50.79 -16.82 6.31
CA ALA A 33 -50.75 -17.20 7.73
C ALA A 33 -51.67 -18.40 8.07
N ILE A 34 -51.27 -19.26 9.03
CA ILE A 34 -52.17 -19.85 10.06
C ILE A 34 -51.36 -20.38 11.28
N HIS A 35 -52.04 -20.53 12.44
CA HIS A 35 -51.50 -21.00 13.74
C HIS A 35 -51.84 -22.51 14.01
N PRO A 36 -51.66 -23.08 15.23
CA PRO A 36 -50.39 -23.53 15.79
C PRO A 36 -50.42 -25.00 16.26
N THR A 37 -49.26 -25.68 16.32
CA THR A 37 -49.12 -26.94 17.07
C THR A 37 -47.83 -26.92 17.89
N ALA A 38 -47.97 -26.95 19.22
CA ALA A 38 -46.83 -27.03 20.13
C ALA A 38 -46.22 -28.44 20.10
N ALA A 39 -45.07 -28.57 19.45
CA ALA A 39 -44.18 -29.72 19.61
C ALA A 39 -42.91 -29.24 20.30
N THR A 40 -42.50 -29.93 21.37
CA THR A 40 -41.22 -29.69 22.04
C THR A 40 -40.08 -30.18 21.14
N ALA A 41 -39.67 -29.31 20.22
CA ALA A 41 -38.35 -29.35 19.61
C ALA A 41 -37.49 -28.29 20.31
N GLY A 42 -36.28 -28.66 20.74
CA GLY A 42 -35.31 -27.67 21.21
C GLY A 42 -35.05 -26.60 20.15
N PRO A 43 -34.55 -25.40 20.52
CA PRO A 43 -34.23 -24.38 19.54
C PRO A 43 -33.34 -25.01 18.45
N PRO A 44 -33.72 -24.90 17.15
CA PRO A 44 -32.88 -25.42 16.10
C PRO A 44 -31.51 -24.74 16.25
N PRO A 45 -30.39 -25.47 16.05
CA PRO A 45 -29.09 -24.81 16.02
C PRO A 45 -29.20 -23.70 14.98
N SER A 46 -28.98 -22.46 15.39
CA SER A 46 -28.96 -21.32 14.48
C SER A 46 -27.97 -21.67 13.38
N ALA A 47 -28.50 -22.00 12.20
CA ALA A 47 -27.68 -22.26 11.04
C ALA A 47 -27.01 -20.93 10.73
N SER A 48 -25.76 -20.78 11.18
CA SER A 48 -24.91 -19.69 10.74
C SER A 48 -25.00 -19.69 9.23
N ILE A 49 -25.49 -18.59 8.68
CA ILE A 49 -25.48 -18.37 7.25
C ILE A 49 -24.00 -18.37 6.89
N ALA A 50 -23.52 -19.51 6.42
CA ALA A 50 -22.20 -19.65 5.88
C ALA A 50 -22.21 -18.86 4.58
N THR A 51 -21.92 -17.56 4.69
CA THR A 51 -21.51 -16.74 3.57
C THR A 51 -20.49 -17.58 2.81
N PRO A 52 -20.69 -17.87 1.51
CA PRO A 52 -19.74 -18.68 0.78
C PRO A 52 -18.42 -17.91 0.74
N ALA A 53 -17.52 -18.29 1.65
CA ALA A 53 -16.14 -17.86 1.64
C ALA A 53 -15.56 -18.48 0.37
N GLY A 54 -15.53 -17.68 -0.71
CA GLY A 54 -14.93 -18.10 -1.96
C GLY A 54 -13.52 -18.60 -1.67
N THR A 55 -13.11 -19.70 -2.32
CA THR A 55 -11.78 -20.24 -2.10
C THR A 55 -10.76 -19.15 -2.42
N VAL A 56 -9.87 -18.88 -1.47
CA VAL A 56 -8.79 -17.90 -1.65
C VAL A 56 -7.79 -18.49 -2.64
N THR A 57 -7.57 -17.80 -3.75
CA THR A 57 -6.66 -18.20 -4.83
C THR A 57 -5.32 -17.49 -4.78
N GLY A 58 -5.22 -16.37 -4.04
CA GLY A 58 -3.98 -15.63 -3.83
C GLY A 58 -4.03 -14.82 -2.53
N THR A 59 -2.88 -14.55 -1.92
CA THR A 59 -2.75 -13.68 -0.75
C THR A 59 -1.41 -12.96 -0.80
N HIS A 60 -1.45 -11.64 -0.70
CA HIS A 60 -0.28 -10.76 -0.69
C HIS A 60 -0.36 -9.85 0.53
N THR A 61 0.78 -9.49 1.10
CA THR A 61 0.86 -8.54 2.22
C THR A 61 1.81 -7.42 1.81
N VAL A 62 1.36 -6.16 1.93
CA VAL A 62 2.10 -4.97 1.52
C VAL A 62 2.14 -3.99 2.68
N THR A 63 3.34 -3.70 3.19
CA THR A 63 3.56 -2.58 4.10
C THR A 63 3.61 -1.27 3.30
N LEU A 64 2.71 -0.33 3.59
CA LEU A 64 2.65 1.01 2.99
C LEU A 64 3.66 1.98 3.64
N LEU A 65 3.91 3.11 2.99
CA LEU A 65 4.86 4.14 3.47
C LEU A 65 4.51 4.71 4.86
N THR A 66 3.23 4.76 5.20
CA THR A 66 2.70 5.18 6.51
C THR A 66 2.97 4.16 7.63
N GLY A 67 3.28 2.90 7.27
CA GLY A 67 3.41 1.77 8.18
C GLY A 67 2.16 0.90 8.30
N ASP A 68 1.06 1.23 7.60
CA ASP A 68 -0.12 0.35 7.49
C ASP A 68 0.25 -0.93 6.72
N VAL A 69 -0.17 -2.08 7.24
CA VAL A 69 0.07 -3.39 6.60
C VAL A 69 -1.23 -3.88 5.96
N VAL A 70 -1.28 -3.86 4.63
CA VAL A 70 -2.45 -4.31 3.85
C VAL A 70 -2.27 -5.77 3.46
N THR A 71 -3.20 -6.62 3.87
CA THR A 71 -3.31 -8.00 3.38
C THR A 71 -4.41 -8.09 2.34
N VAL A 72 -4.02 -8.29 1.09
CA VAL A 72 -4.91 -8.47 -0.06
C VAL A 72 -5.15 -9.96 -0.28
N ARG A 73 -6.42 -10.37 -0.38
CA ARG A 73 -6.82 -11.76 -0.66
C ARG A 73 -7.69 -11.81 -1.90
N THR A 74 -7.26 -12.59 -2.88
CA THR A 74 -8.01 -12.83 -4.12
C THR A 74 -8.86 -14.08 -3.95
N LEU A 75 -10.15 -13.97 -4.26
CA LEU A 75 -11.12 -15.06 -4.22
C LEU A 75 -11.34 -15.64 -5.61
N THR A 76 -11.82 -16.88 -5.65
CA THR A 76 -12.36 -17.51 -6.86
C THR A 76 -13.36 -16.58 -7.56
N GLY A 77 -13.14 -16.30 -8.85
CA GLY A 77 -13.94 -15.34 -9.61
C GLY A 77 -13.41 -13.89 -9.62
N GLY A 78 -12.16 -13.67 -9.20
CA GLY A 78 -11.47 -12.38 -9.36
C GLY A 78 -11.91 -11.28 -8.38
N LYS A 79 -12.64 -11.64 -7.33
CA LYS A 79 -13.03 -10.69 -6.27
C LYS A 79 -11.88 -10.53 -5.27
N THR A 80 -11.54 -9.28 -4.96
CA THR A 80 -10.47 -8.95 -4.02
C THR A 80 -11.04 -8.46 -2.69
N ILE A 81 -10.42 -8.87 -1.58
CA ILE A 81 -10.69 -8.35 -0.23
C ILE A 81 -9.39 -7.78 0.33
N ALA A 82 -9.44 -6.57 0.90
CA ALA A 82 -8.35 -5.97 1.65
C ALA A 82 -8.65 -5.95 3.16
N GLU A 83 -7.69 -6.42 3.96
CA GLU A 83 -7.64 -6.27 5.42
C GLU A 83 -6.46 -5.34 5.75
N VAL A 84 -6.66 -4.32 6.58
CA VAL A 84 -5.61 -3.34 6.92
C VAL A 84 -5.32 -3.39 8.42
N ASP A 85 -4.06 -3.64 8.79
CA ASP A 85 -3.54 -3.53 10.16
C ASP A 85 -2.76 -2.21 10.26
N GLN A 86 -3.38 -1.20 10.88
CA GLN A 86 -2.77 0.13 11.05
C GLN A 86 -1.75 0.12 12.20
N PRO A 87 -0.67 0.91 12.15
CA PRO A 87 0.25 1.05 13.28
C PRO A 87 -0.44 1.70 14.49
N ASP A 88 0.01 1.37 15.71
CA ASP A 88 -0.64 1.80 16.96
C ASP A 88 -0.66 3.34 17.15
N ASP A 89 0.22 4.07 16.44
CA ASP A 89 0.33 5.52 16.42
C ASP A 89 -0.20 6.17 15.11
N ALA A 90 -0.96 5.43 14.30
CA ALA A 90 -1.68 5.98 13.14
C ALA A 90 -2.70 7.06 13.57
N THR A 91 -2.87 8.09 12.73
CA THR A 91 -3.89 9.13 12.95
C THR A 91 -5.04 8.98 11.96
N GLY A 92 -6.26 8.85 12.48
CA GLY A 92 -7.49 8.67 11.69
C GLY A 92 -7.78 7.20 11.39
N GLY A 93 -8.45 6.94 10.27
CA GLY A 93 -8.67 5.61 9.70
C GLY A 93 -8.04 5.48 8.32
N PHE A 94 -8.72 4.76 7.43
CA PHE A 94 -8.32 4.56 6.03
C PHE A 94 -9.54 4.48 5.11
N SER A 95 -9.34 4.81 3.84
CA SER A 95 -10.30 4.66 2.75
C SER A 95 -9.77 3.65 1.74
N VAL A 96 -10.58 2.64 1.39
CA VAL A 96 -10.28 1.69 0.31
C VAL A 96 -11.06 2.12 -0.92
N GLN A 97 -10.37 2.34 -2.04
CA GLN A 97 -10.96 2.82 -3.29
C GLN A 97 -10.53 1.90 -4.44
N GLN A 98 -11.47 1.54 -5.30
CA GLN A 98 -11.24 0.71 -6.49
C GLN A 98 -11.48 1.57 -7.74
N HIS A 99 -10.44 1.80 -8.54
CA HIS A 99 -10.52 2.58 -9.78
C HIS A 99 -10.15 1.67 -10.97
N GLY A 100 -11.16 1.13 -11.65
CA GLY A 100 -10.91 0.04 -12.60
C GLY A 100 -10.34 -1.17 -11.86
N ASP A 101 -9.18 -1.66 -12.31
CA ASP A 101 -8.48 -2.79 -11.71
C ASP A 101 -7.52 -2.36 -10.56
N ASP A 102 -7.28 -1.05 -10.38
CA ASP A 102 -6.42 -0.51 -9.32
C ASP A 102 -7.12 -0.43 -7.96
N LEU A 103 -6.46 -1.00 -6.94
CA LEU A 103 -6.91 -1.00 -5.55
C LEU A 103 -6.04 -0.04 -4.71
N TYR A 104 -6.60 1.10 -4.33
CA TYR A 104 -5.96 2.09 -3.47
C TYR A 104 -6.37 1.91 -2.01
N VAL A 105 -5.41 2.00 -1.09
CA VAL A 105 -5.64 2.11 0.36
C VAL A 105 -5.04 3.42 0.84
N LEU A 106 -5.88 4.42 1.09
CA LEU A 106 -5.49 5.79 1.46
C LEU A 106 -5.71 6.01 2.97
N PRO A 107 -4.65 6.09 3.80
CA PRO A 107 -4.77 6.46 5.21
C PRO A 107 -5.17 7.93 5.36
N ASP A 108 -6.00 8.25 6.35
CA ASP A 108 -6.46 9.64 6.59
C ASP A 108 -5.29 10.59 6.86
N GLU A 109 -4.23 10.13 7.54
CA GLU A 109 -3.02 10.92 7.79
C GLU A 109 -2.22 11.27 6.51
N ALA A 110 -2.40 10.51 5.42
CA ALA A 110 -1.75 10.78 4.14
C ALA A 110 -2.51 11.80 3.27
N MET A 111 -3.81 11.96 3.49
CA MET A 111 -4.67 12.83 2.68
C MET A 111 -4.19 14.28 2.54
N PRO A 112 -3.66 14.96 3.60
CA PRO A 112 -3.10 16.30 3.44
C PRO A 112 -1.88 16.33 2.51
N LEU A 113 -0.98 15.34 2.60
CA LEU A 113 0.22 15.26 1.77
C LEU A 113 -0.11 14.93 0.31
N LEU A 114 -1.11 14.09 0.08
CA LEU A 114 -1.64 13.79 -1.26
C LEU A 114 -2.33 15.01 -1.88
N THR A 115 -3.14 15.75 -1.10
CA THR A 115 -3.86 16.94 -1.58
C THR A 115 -2.91 18.10 -1.92
N ASP A 116 -1.83 18.28 -1.16
CA ASP A 116 -0.80 19.28 -1.42
C ASP A 116 0.12 18.91 -2.63
N ASP A 117 -0.13 17.79 -3.31
CA ASP A 117 0.75 17.17 -4.33
C ASP A 117 2.17 16.85 -3.83
N ARG A 118 2.30 16.54 -2.54
CA ARG A 118 3.60 16.30 -1.88
C ARG A 118 3.94 14.84 -1.66
N LEU A 119 3.03 13.95 -2.05
CA LEU A 119 3.19 12.52 -1.99
C LEU A 119 2.57 11.91 -3.25
N ASP A 120 3.27 10.99 -3.89
CA ASP A 120 2.76 10.28 -5.06
C ASP A 120 1.68 9.26 -4.64
N GLN A 121 0.50 9.33 -5.25
CA GLN A 121 -0.61 8.43 -4.96
C GLN A 121 -0.27 6.95 -5.24
N ARG A 122 0.69 6.66 -6.13
CA ARG A 122 1.15 5.29 -6.44
C ARG A 122 1.79 4.59 -5.24
N LEU A 123 2.28 5.35 -4.24
CA LEU A 123 2.73 4.80 -2.93
C LEU A 123 1.61 4.09 -2.15
N PHE A 124 0.37 4.22 -2.61
CA PHE A 124 -0.84 3.65 -2.02
C PHE A 124 -1.68 2.82 -3.01
N ASN A 125 -1.23 2.63 -4.27
CA ASN A 125 -1.85 1.68 -5.20
C ASN A 125 -1.33 0.28 -4.87
N VAL A 126 -2.14 -0.51 -4.17
CA VAL A 126 -1.75 -1.84 -3.71
C VAL A 126 -1.68 -2.83 -4.88
N THR A 127 -2.41 -2.62 -5.97
CA THR A 127 -2.28 -3.42 -7.21
C THR A 127 -0.89 -3.22 -7.82
N ASP A 128 -0.51 -1.97 -8.16
CA ASP A 128 0.81 -1.62 -8.69
C ASP A 128 1.96 -2.12 -7.79
N LEU A 129 1.83 -1.96 -6.47
CA LEU A 129 2.85 -2.41 -5.51
C LEU A 129 3.01 -3.94 -5.52
N ILE A 130 1.94 -4.72 -5.70
CA ILE A 130 2.03 -6.17 -5.84
C ILE A 130 2.66 -6.53 -7.20
N ASP A 131 2.21 -5.91 -8.28
CA ASP A 131 2.65 -6.21 -9.65
C ASP A 131 4.14 -5.85 -9.89
N MET A 132 4.66 -4.82 -9.22
CA MET A 132 6.10 -4.49 -9.19
C MET A 132 6.92 -5.35 -8.22
N GLY A 133 6.33 -6.31 -7.53
CA GLY A 133 7.02 -7.15 -6.53
C GLY A 133 7.40 -6.39 -5.26
N TYR A 134 6.70 -5.31 -4.93
CA TYR A 134 6.87 -4.53 -3.71
C TYR A 134 6.02 -5.02 -2.52
N ASP A 135 5.49 -6.24 -2.58
CA ASP A 135 4.94 -6.94 -1.43
C ASP A 135 6.02 -7.49 -0.48
N ASP A 136 5.61 -7.86 0.73
CA ASP A 136 6.46 -8.22 1.87
C ASP A 136 7.08 -9.63 1.75
N ALA A 137 6.64 -10.45 0.79
CA ALA A 137 7.26 -11.74 0.48
C ALA A 137 8.42 -11.59 -0.52
N HIS A 138 8.36 -10.59 -1.41
CA HIS A 138 9.37 -10.35 -2.45
C HIS A 138 10.44 -9.32 -2.04
N THR A 139 10.10 -8.28 -1.27
CA THR A 139 11.06 -7.27 -0.82
C THR A 139 10.78 -6.72 0.58
N THR A 140 11.84 -6.44 1.31
CA THR A 140 11.80 -5.69 2.58
C THR A 140 11.95 -4.18 2.39
N GLN A 141 12.09 -3.69 1.16
CA GLN A 141 12.41 -2.30 0.83
C GLN A 141 11.43 -1.69 -0.16
N ILE A 142 11.13 -0.40 0.04
CA ILE A 142 10.38 0.45 -0.89
C ILE A 142 11.38 1.45 -1.48
N PRO A 143 11.63 1.42 -2.80
CA PRO A 143 12.48 2.41 -3.46
C PRO A 143 11.66 3.68 -3.75
N LEU A 144 12.30 4.83 -3.56
CA LEU A 144 11.64 6.14 -3.48
C LEU A 144 12.51 7.20 -4.17
N ILE A 145 11.87 8.23 -4.74
CA ILE A 145 12.57 9.43 -5.19
C ILE A 145 12.09 10.62 -4.36
N ALA A 146 12.99 11.28 -3.65
CA ALA A 146 12.70 12.54 -2.95
C ALA A 146 13.16 13.73 -3.80
N THR A 147 12.28 14.70 -4.05
CA THR A 147 12.66 15.97 -4.68
C THR A 147 12.64 17.12 -3.69
N TYR A 148 13.58 18.05 -3.86
CA TYR A 148 13.82 19.18 -2.96
C TYR A 148 13.53 20.51 -3.67
N PRO A 149 13.31 21.62 -2.94
CA PRO A 149 13.10 22.92 -3.58
C PRO A 149 14.39 23.42 -4.24
N ASP A 150 14.25 24.06 -5.40
CA ASP A 150 15.36 24.69 -6.11
C ASP A 150 15.91 25.88 -5.32
N THR A 151 17.03 25.64 -4.63
CA THR A 151 17.75 26.64 -3.84
C THR A 151 19.24 26.61 -4.17
N THR A 152 19.95 27.64 -3.75
CA THR A 152 21.41 27.76 -3.94
C THR A 152 22.22 26.70 -3.17
N THR A 153 21.60 26.01 -2.20
CA THR A 153 22.25 25.05 -1.31
C THR A 153 21.55 23.71 -1.40
N ARG A 154 22.16 22.76 -2.13
CA ARG A 154 21.59 21.42 -2.31
C ARG A 154 21.46 20.68 -0.98
N THR A 155 20.31 20.08 -0.73
CA THR A 155 20.11 19.18 0.40
C THR A 155 20.88 17.88 0.16
N THR A 156 21.87 17.57 1.00
CA THR A 156 22.68 16.34 0.89
C THR A 156 22.28 15.26 1.90
N THR A 157 21.23 15.49 2.69
CA THR A 157 20.82 14.62 3.80
C THR A 157 19.52 13.91 3.44
N ALA A 158 19.57 12.58 3.40
CA ALA A 158 18.38 11.74 3.27
C ALA A 158 17.51 11.81 4.54
N PRO A 159 16.17 11.73 4.43
CA PRO A 159 15.28 11.62 5.59
C PRO A 159 15.63 10.39 6.46
N ALA A 160 15.48 10.51 7.78
CA ALA A 160 15.63 9.36 8.68
C ALA A 160 14.64 8.24 8.31
N GLY A 161 15.08 6.99 8.41
CA GLY A 161 14.34 5.84 7.87
C GLY A 161 14.57 5.57 6.37
N THR A 162 15.47 6.30 5.71
CA THR A 162 15.94 5.99 4.34
C THR A 162 17.45 5.85 4.24
N THR A 163 17.88 5.09 3.24
CA THR A 163 19.26 5.04 2.76
C THR A 163 19.36 5.77 1.42
N LEU A 164 20.37 6.62 1.24
CA LEU A 164 20.67 7.25 -0.05
C LEU A 164 21.30 6.22 -1.00
N VAL A 165 20.69 6.03 -2.17
CA VAL A 165 21.18 5.12 -3.23
C VAL A 165 21.86 5.90 -4.35
N HIS A 166 21.25 7.01 -4.80
CA HIS A 166 21.80 7.83 -5.89
C HIS A 166 21.43 9.31 -5.74
N ASP A 167 22.34 10.20 -6.14
CA ASP A 167 22.13 11.65 -6.21
C ASP A 167 21.57 11.97 -7.60
N LEU A 168 20.43 12.68 -7.70
CA LEU A 168 19.75 13.01 -8.96
C LEU A 168 19.82 14.53 -9.21
N PRO A 169 20.98 15.08 -9.58
CA PRO A 169 21.21 16.52 -9.63
C PRO A 169 20.37 17.24 -10.70
N ALA A 170 19.94 16.52 -11.75
CA ALA A 170 19.12 17.08 -12.83
C ALA A 170 17.68 17.43 -12.40
N ILE A 171 17.18 16.83 -11.31
CA ILE A 171 15.85 17.10 -10.75
C ILE A 171 15.91 17.60 -9.30
N ASN A 172 17.11 17.96 -8.83
CA ASN A 172 17.37 18.37 -7.44
C ASN A 172 16.75 17.37 -6.44
N GLY A 173 17.06 16.09 -6.64
CA GLY A 173 16.46 14.98 -5.91
C GLY A 173 17.44 13.87 -5.54
N HIS A 174 16.95 12.90 -4.79
CA HIS A 174 17.69 11.71 -4.36
C HIS A 174 16.87 10.45 -4.62
N ALA A 175 17.50 9.41 -5.17
CA ALA A 175 16.99 8.05 -5.14
C ALA A 175 17.33 7.43 -3.77
N LEU A 176 16.31 6.93 -3.09
CA LEU A 176 16.35 6.46 -1.71
C LEU A 176 15.75 5.05 -1.62
N THR A 177 16.14 4.28 -0.62
CA THR A 177 15.39 3.09 -0.18
C THR A 177 14.94 3.26 1.26
N ALA A 178 13.67 2.95 1.52
CA ALA A 178 13.12 2.81 2.86
C ALA A 178 12.96 1.33 3.18
N ASP A 179 13.56 0.85 4.27
CA ASP A 179 13.20 -0.48 4.80
C ASP A 179 11.76 -0.42 5.34
N LYS A 180 10.94 -1.44 5.05
CA LYS A 180 9.53 -1.51 5.48
C LYS A 180 9.34 -1.39 7.00
N LYS A 181 10.32 -1.87 7.78
CA LYS A 181 10.41 -1.70 9.25
C LYS A 181 10.59 -0.24 9.71
N ASP A 182 11.13 0.63 8.87
CA ASP A 182 11.46 2.02 9.19
C ASP A 182 10.49 3.02 8.56
N THR A 183 9.47 2.55 7.84
CA THR A 183 8.38 3.35 7.25
C THR A 183 7.78 4.32 8.25
N ARG A 184 7.50 3.89 9.49
CA ARG A 184 6.98 4.79 10.54
C ARG A 184 7.97 5.88 10.98
N THR A 185 9.26 5.57 11.03
CA THR A 185 10.34 6.56 11.29
C THR A 185 10.41 7.60 10.16
N LEU A 186 10.32 7.13 8.91
CA LEU A 186 10.27 7.98 7.74
C LEU A 186 9.00 8.85 7.73
N TRP A 187 7.84 8.26 7.97
CA TRP A 187 6.56 8.96 8.06
C TRP A 187 6.58 10.10 9.08
N THR A 188 7.06 9.80 10.29
CA THR A 188 7.27 10.78 11.35
C THR A 188 8.22 11.90 10.90
N THR A 189 9.29 11.56 10.17
CA THR A 189 10.26 12.55 9.66
C THR A 189 9.69 13.42 8.52
N LEU A 190 8.80 12.88 7.69
CA LEU A 190 8.14 13.60 6.60
C LEU A 190 7.07 14.57 7.11
N THR A 191 6.41 14.21 8.21
CA THR A 191 5.31 14.96 8.84
C THR A 191 5.77 15.87 10.00
N ALA A 192 6.98 15.68 10.54
CA ALA A 192 7.52 16.51 11.62
C ALA A 192 7.73 17.98 11.21
N GLY A 193 7.06 18.88 11.93
CA GLY A 193 7.07 20.35 11.74
C GLY A 193 5.78 20.87 11.10
N SER A 194 5.55 22.18 11.13
CA SER A 194 4.46 22.79 10.35
C SER A 194 4.77 22.72 8.86
N SER A 195 3.76 22.75 7.99
CA SER A 195 3.93 22.62 6.52
C SER A 195 4.99 23.56 5.93
N GLN A 196 5.22 24.72 6.54
CA GLN A 196 6.20 25.73 6.16
C GLN A 196 7.65 25.43 6.61
N THR A 197 7.86 24.57 7.62
CA THR A 197 9.19 24.32 8.21
C THR A 197 9.41 22.84 8.58
N ARG A 198 8.98 21.91 7.75
CA ARG A 198 9.17 20.46 8.02
C ARG A 198 10.64 20.06 7.95
N ALA A 199 11.06 19.22 8.90
CA ALA A 199 12.46 18.90 9.14
C ALA A 199 13.17 18.19 7.98
N SER A 200 12.44 17.48 7.12
CA SER A 200 13.01 16.74 5.99
C SER A 200 13.39 17.59 4.78
N GLY A 201 12.86 18.81 4.64
CA GLY A 201 13.06 19.66 3.46
C GLY A 201 12.48 19.11 2.13
N VAL A 202 11.90 17.90 2.13
CA VAL A 202 11.35 17.25 0.94
C VAL A 202 10.11 18.00 0.45
N THR A 203 10.13 18.43 -0.81
CA THR A 203 8.98 18.99 -1.53
C THR A 203 7.98 17.89 -1.79
N LYS A 204 8.40 16.87 -2.56
CA LYS A 204 7.58 15.73 -2.97
C LYS A 204 8.36 14.42 -2.84
N LEU A 205 7.66 13.37 -2.42
CA LEU A 205 8.17 12.00 -2.37
C LEU A 205 7.40 11.13 -3.35
N TRP A 206 8.12 10.45 -4.23
CA TRP A 206 7.59 9.62 -5.31
C TRP A 206 7.92 8.14 -5.08
N LEU A 207 7.10 7.25 -5.63
CA LEU A 207 7.47 5.85 -5.80
C LEU A 207 8.46 5.72 -6.95
N ASP A 208 9.60 5.07 -6.71
CA ASP A 208 10.53 4.68 -7.76
C ASP A 208 10.01 3.38 -8.41
N GLY A 209 9.11 3.54 -9.38
CA GLY A 209 8.39 2.42 -9.99
C GLY A 209 9.22 1.69 -11.05
N GLN A 210 9.13 0.36 -11.08
CA GLN A 210 9.74 -0.44 -12.15
C GLN A 210 8.97 -0.29 -13.46
N VAL A 211 9.71 -0.23 -14.57
CA VAL A 211 9.15 -0.27 -15.92
C VAL A 211 9.87 -1.33 -16.75
N ALA A 212 9.11 -2.13 -17.50
CA ALA A 212 9.65 -3.14 -18.41
C ALA A 212 9.65 -2.62 -19.85
N GLY A 213 10.79 -2.70 -20.54
CA GLY A 213 10.90 -2.30 -21.94
C GLY A 213 10.41 -3.40 -22.89
N THR A 214 9.39 -3.11 -23.70
CA THR A 214 8.85 -4.04 -24.71
C THR A 214 9.55 -3.87 -26.08
N LEU A 215 10.75 -4.44 -26.22
CA LEU A 215 11.59 -4.25 -27.41
C LEU A 215 11.25 -5.17 -28.61
N ALA A 216 10.38 -6.17 -28.44
CA ALA A 216 10.23 -7.28 -29.39
C ALA A 216 9.79 -6.86 -30.81
N ASP A 217 8.92 -5.86 -30.94
CA ASP A 217 8.27 -5.55 -32.21
C ASP A 217 8.94 -4.42 -33.01
N SER A 218 9.68 -3.51 -32.35
CA SER A 218 10.22 -2.30 -32.97
C SER A 218 11.59 -2.51 -33.61
N VAL A 219 12.44 -3.39 -33.05
CA VAL A 219 13.82 -3.61 -33.51
C VAL A 219 13.90 -4.02 -34.99
N PRO A 220 13.07 -4.97 -35.50
CA PRO A 220 13.08 -5.31 -36.93
C PRO A 220 12.52 -4.19 -37.83
N GLN A 221 11.62 -3.34 -37.31
CA GLN A 221 10.94 -2.32 -38.11
C GLN A 221 11.82 -1.11 -38.43
N VAL A 222 12.86 -0.85 -37.63
CA VAL A 222 13.79 0.27 -37.82
C VAL A 222 15.08 -0.12 -38.55
N GLY A 223 15.21 -1.37 -39.02
CA GLY A 223 16.40 -1.87 -39.71
C GLY A 223 17.63 -2.03 -38.81
N ALA A 224 17.42 -2.21 -37.50
CA ALA A 224 18.52 -2.41 -36.55
C ALA A 224 19.34 -3.68 -36.82
N PRO A 225 18.75 -4.84 -37.23
CA PRO A 225 19.54 -6.03 -37.59
C PRO A 225 20.53 -5.75 -38.72
N GLU A 226 20.10 -5.07 -39.79
CA GLU A 226 20.94 -4.71 -40.93
C GLU A 226 22.00 -3.67 -40.57
N ALA A 227 21.69 -2.75 -39.66
CA ALA A 227 22.67 -1.80 -39.11
C ALA A 227 23.76 -2.52 -38.29
N TRP A 228 23.38 -3.49 -37.44
CA TRP A 228 24.31 -4.32 -36.69
C TRP A 228 25.15 -5.23 -37.58
N GLU A 229 24.57 -5.84 -38.63
CA GLU A 229 25.31 -6.61 -39.64
C GLU A 229 26.31 -5.73 -40.43
N ALA A 230 25.99 -4.45 -40.64
CA ALA A 230 26.89 -3.45 -41.22
C ALA A 230 27.93 -2.90 -40.23
N GLY A 231 27.93 -3.34 -38.97
CA GLY A 231 28.90 -2.94 -37.94
C GLY A 231 28.57 -1.67 -37.17
N TYR A 232 27.31 -1.18 -37.23
CA TYR A 232 26.84 -0.03 -36.44
C TYR A 232 26.14 -0.50 -35.16
N ASP A 233 26.93 -0.88 -34.15
CA ASP A 233 26.44 -1.36 -32.83
C ASP A 233 25.88 -0.24 -31.92
N GLY A 234 26.37 0.99 -32.08
CA GLY A 234 25.94 2.15 -31.31
C GLY A 234 26.97 2.70 -30.32
N ASP A 235 28.23 2.25 -30.38
CA ASP A 235 29.29 2.68 -29.45
C ASP A 235 29.73 4.16 -29.59
N GLY A 236 29.39 4.83 -30.71
CA GLY A 236 29.53 6.30 -30.90
C GLY A 236 30.64 6.76 -31.83
#